data_AF-A0A4S4LXP8-F1
#
_entry.id   AF-A0A4S4LXP8-F1
#
_cell.length_a   1.000
_cell.length_b   1.000
_cell.length_c   1.000
_cell.angle_alpha   90.00
_cell.angle_beta   90.00
_cell.angle_gamma   90.00
#
_symmetry.space_group_name_H-M   'P 1'
#
loop_
_entity.id
_entity.type
_entity.pdbx_description
1 polymer ?
#
loop_
_entity_poly.entity_id
_entity_poly.type
_entity_poly.pdbx_seq_one_letter_code
_entity_poly.pdbx_strand_id
1 'polypeptide(L)'
;MGPGHRHDFMNFYRGDVNTQRLHNIGRLLLRKMREGLFNLSRARNYLAELDEEVKELFEDKMAGWKETEKDFVDKVKDIQQHKGLHNIYDADIILSTCVCCLVVASVLTIAVEEEQLIKSQAAYEDVPPEGPPEGGMEWLISEGISLESLKASILCETARGKKSDVPATTLVDMRADFNKRIERWNEQHLVHLVPLVDAATKPLKTGEMEEARRQEAQEPEDEYDSDEEGDVFADNNDLGDNDLGDNDLDDDDVARAAAPMPGSSSSAAAEKPSVKRKRESRSETRRSEGWRELNRIAISLPSTYHKSILTRKEMGIPKEIEIRLRKQLALKHLSELRTRLITSYALRIMKKQSSGQSGKTRSNAAIRRKYKSIWAAMRAYRRCRNSLLILGLSEGDKMFKPLLKKDVKPFTAHTDDEMLGEGKTLPSWLWENLSFVRDYARKGKGSGALDKYMEDGE
;
A
#
# COMPACT_ATOMS: atom_id res chain seq x y z
N MET A 1 38.12 39.12 -15.54
CA MET A 1 36.82 39.67 -15.10
C MET A 1 37.11 40.50 -13.86
N GLY A 2 36.81 41.80 -13.86
CA GLY A 2 36.93 42.60 -12.63
C GLY A 2 35.80 42.22 -11.64
N PRO A 3 35.97 42.45 -10.33
CA PRO A 3 34.98 42.09 -9.30
C PRO A 3 33.55 42.62 -9.57
N GLY A 4 33.41 43.79 -10.22
CA GLY A 4 32.11 44.36 -10.58
C GLY A 4 31.33 43.60 -11.66
N HIS A 5 32.03 42.90 -12.56
CA HIS A 5 31.39 42.26 -13.72
C HIS A 5 30.50 41.06 -13.34
N ARG A 6 30.88 40.34 -12.27
CA ARG A 6 30.06 39.24 -11.73
C ARG A 6 28.76 39.75 -11.12
N HIS A 7 28.84 40.85 -10.38
CA HIS A 7 27.68 41.47 -9.76
C HIS A 7 26.70 42.00 -10.80
N ASP A 8 27.21 42.63 -11.87
CA ASP A 8 26.39 43.10 -12.99
C ASP A 8 25.70 41.94 -13.73
N PHE A 9 26.43 40.84 -13.97
CA PHE A 9 25.86 39.64 -14.57
C PHE A 9 24.76 39.01 -13.70
N MET A 10 24.98 38.92 -12.38
CA MET A 10 24.00 38.41 -11.44
C MET A 10 22.74 39.29 -11.38
N ASN A 11 22.90 40.62 -11.38
CA ASN A 11 21.78 41.54 -11.41
C ASN A 11 21.01 41.47 -12.72
N PHE A 12 21.71 41.36 -13.86
CA PHE A 12 21.08 41.18 -15.16
C PHE A 12 20.27 39.88 -15.21
N TYR A 13 20.88 38.76 -14.80
CA TYR A 13 20.22 37.46 -14.79
C TYR A 13 19.02 37.41 -13.82
N ARG A 14 19.19 37.90 -12.58
CA ARG A 14 18.10 37.97 -11.61
C ARG A 14 16.99 38.94 -12.06
N GLY A 15 17.36 40.05 -12.70
CA GLY A 15 16.44 41.01 -13.29
C GLY A 15 15.59 40.40 -14.41
N ASP A 16 16.22 39.68 -15.34
CA ASP A 16 15.52 38.98 -16.42
C ASP A 16 14.59 37.88 -15.87
N VAL A 17 15.08 37.03 -14.97
CA VAL A 17 14.25 35.98 -14.32
C VAL A 17 13.07 36.58 -13.57
N ASN A 18 13.26 37.68 -12.84
CA ASN A 18 12.17 38.36 -12.13
C ASN A 18 11.15 38.98 -13.11
N THR A 19 11.62 39.57 -14.20
CA THR A 19 10.77 40.16 -15.25
C THR A 19 9.95 39.06 -15.94
N GLN A 20 10.57 37.93 -16.28
CA GLN A 20 9.89 36.76 -16.82
C GLN A 20 8.87 36.19 -15.83
N ARG A 21 9.19 36.10 -14.54
CA ARG A 21 8.21 35.69 -13.50
C ARG A 21 7.04 36.66 -13.46
N LEU A 22 7.29 37.97 -13.45
CA LEU A 22 6.26 39.01 -13.42
C LEU A 22 5.31 38.92 -14.63
N HIS A 23 5.85 38.78 -15.85
CA HIS A 23 5.04 38.58 -17.05
C HIS A 23 4.25 37.27 -17.04
N ASN A 24 4.79 36.23 -16.40
CA ASN A 24 4.12 34.93 -16.27
C ASN A 24 3.14 34.84 -15.08
N ILE A 25 3.13 35.80 -14.15
CA ILE A 25 2.24 35.78 -12.97
C ILE A 25 0.77 35.67 -13.39
N GLY A 26 0.33 36.43 -14.39
CA GLY A 26 -1.07 36.38 -14.84
C GLY A 26 -1.48 34.98 -15.34
N ARG A 27 -0.64 34.33 -16.15
CA ARG A 27 -0.88 32.96 -16.63
C ARG A 27 -0.81 31.94 -15.48
N LEU A 28 0.13 32.12 -14.56
CA LEU A 28 0.28 31.28 -13.38
C LEU A 28 -0.96 31.35 -12.48
N LEU A 29 -1.42 32.56 -12.15
CA LEU A 29 -2.60 32.80 -11.34
C LEU A 29 -3.87 32.24 -12.00
N LEU A 30 -4.05 32.46 -13.30
CA LEU A 30 -5.20 31.91 -14.03
C LEU A 30 -5.20 30.39 -14.03
N ARG A 31 -4.05 29.75 -14.23
CA ARG A 31 -3.91 28.29 -14.11
C ARG A 31 -4.24 27.81 -12.69
N LYS A 32 -3.68 28.46 -11.66
CA LYS A 32 -3.93 28.11 -10.25
C LYS A 32 -5.39 28.31 -9.85
N MET A 33 -6.06 29.35 -10.36
CA MET A 33 -7.49 29.58 -10.16
C MET A 33 -8.33 28.47 -10.77
N ARG A 34 -8.04 28.05 -12.01
CA ARG A 34 -8.73 26.92 -12.67
C ARG A 34 -8.54 25.62 -11.90
N GLU A 35 -7.31 25.31 -11.51
CA GLU A 35 -7.00 24.16 -10.64
C GLU A 35 -7.75 24.26 -9.31
N GLY A 36 -7.82 25.44 -8.71
CA GLY A 36 -8.52 25.69 -7.45
C GLY A 36 -10.03 25.44 -7.58
N LEU A 37 -10.68 25.96 -8.63
CA LEU A 37 -12.10 25.72 -8.88
C LEU A 37 -12.40 24.24 -9.14
N PHE A 38 -11.56 23.56 -9.92
CA PHE A 38 -11.68 22.13 -10.15
C PHE A 38 -11.57 21.34 -8.84
N ASN A 39 -10.55 21.62 -8.03
CA ASN A 39 -10.34 20.96 -6.74
C ASN A 39 -11.46 21.26 -5.74
N LEU A 40 -11.98 22.50 -5.72
CA LEU A 40 -13.10 22.88 -4.85
C LEU A 40 -14.37 22.11 -5.21
N SER A 41 -14.67 21.94 -6.50
CA SER A 41 -15.81 21.13 -6.92
C SER A 41 -15.66 19.67 -6.51
N ARG A 42 -14.46 19.11 -6.67
CA ARG A 42 -14.14 17.74 -6.28
C ARG A 42 -14.22 17.53 -4.76
N ALA A 43 -13.66 18.45 -3.98
CA ALA A 43 -13.69 18.41 -2.52
C ALA A 43 -15.12 18.53 -1.99
N ARG A 44 -15.96 19.39 -2.57
CA ARG A 44 -17.38 19.51 -2.22
C ARG A 44 -18.15 18.21 -2.47
N ASN A 45 -17.93 17.58 -3.62
CA ASN A 45 -18.59 16.31 -3.93
C ASN A 45 -18.13 15.21 -2.96
N TYR A 46 -16.83 15.13 -2.69
CA TYR A 46 -16.27 14.17 -1.74
C TYR A 46 -16.82 14.37 -0.32
N LEU A 47 -16.88 15.60 0.16
CA LEU A 47 -17.47 15.91 1.47
C LEU A 47 -18.96 15.58 1.52
N ALA A 48 -19.71 15.84 0.45
CA ALA A 48 -21.13 15.48 0.39
C ALA A 48 -21.35 13.95 0.44
N GLU A 49 -20.52 13.18 -0.27
CA GLU A 49 -20.55 11.72 -0.21
C GLU A 49 -20.20 11.21 1.20
N LEU A 50 -19.17 11.79 1.82
CA LEU A 50 -18.74 11.42 3.17
C LEU A 50 -19.78 11.81 4.23
N ASP A 51 -20.45 12.95 4.08
CA ASP A 51 -21.53 13.40 4.95
C ASP A 51 -22.68 12.39 4.97
N GLU A 52 -23.07 11.85 3.81
CA GLU A 52 -24.11 10.82 3.73
C GLU A 52 -23.66 9.51 4.38
N GLU A 53 -22.42 9.07 4.14
CA GLU A 53 -21.86 7.87 4.79
C GLU A 53 -21.78 8.02 6.31
N VAL A 54 -21.33 9.17 6.81
CA VAL A 54 -21.23 9.47 8.25
C VAL A 54 -22.61 9.60 8.88
N LYS A 55 -23.57 10.21 8.18
CA LYS A 55 -24.95 10.32 8.67
C LYS A 55 -25.59 8.95 8.87
N GLU A 56 -25.35 7.99 7.97
CA GLU A 56 -25.80 6.61 8.18
C GLU A 56 -25.16 5.93 9.41
N LEU A 57 -23.98 6.38 9.85
CA LEU A 57 -23.23 5.76 10.94
C LEU A 57 -23.46 6.44 12.30
N PHE A 58 -23.65 7.75 12.30
CA PHE A 58 -23.61 8.61 13.49
C PHE A 58 -24.68 9.69 13.44
N GLU A 59 -25.91 9.35 13.01
CA GLU A 59 -27.03 10.28 12.87
C GLU A 59 -27.20 11.19 14.11
N ASP A 60 -27.15 10.59 15.31
CA ASP A 60 -27.31 11.28 16.59
C ASP A 60 -26.20 12.31 16.89
N LYS A 61 -24.97 12.09 16.40
CA LYS A 61 -23.81 12.96 16.67
C LYS A 61 -23.59 14.01 15.58
N MET A 62 -24.03 13.73 14.36
CA MET A 62 -23.77 14.58 13.19
C MET A 62 -24.42 15.96 13.33
N ALA A 63 -25.63 16.01 13.89
CA ALA A 63 -26.32 17.28 14.19
C ALA A 63 -25.52 18.14 15.19
N GLY A 64 -25.00 17.54 16.26
CA GLY A 64 -24.18 18.23 17.25
C GLY A 64 -22.86 18.74 16.65
N TRP A 65 -22.19 17.94 15.83
CA TRP A 65 -20.95 18.36 15.16
C TRP A 65 -21.19 19.55 14.22
N LYS A 66 -22.26 19.54 13.42
CA LYS A 66 -22.60 20.67 12.54
C LYS A 66 -22.94 21.95 13.31
N GLU A 67 -23.59 21.83 14.46
CA GLU A 67 -23.84 22.97 15.34
C GLU A 67 -22.54 23.53 15.91
N THR A 68 -21.65 22.68 16.44
CA THR A 68 -20.34 23.12 16.94
C THR A 68 -19.45 23.74 15.86
N GLU A 69 -19.48 23.21 14.64
CA GLU A 69 -18.75 23.76 13.49
C GLU A 69 -19.29 25.13 13.10
N LYS A 70 -20.62 25.28 13.02
CA LYS A 70 -21.26 26.56 12.71
C LYS A 70 -20.91 27.62 13.74
N ASP A 71 -21.02 27.28 15.03
CA ASP A 71 -20.67 28.17 16.14
C ASP A 71 -19.20 28.60 16.06
N PHE A 72 -18.29 27.66 15.75
CA PHE A 72 -16.88 27.97 15.56
C PHE A 72 -16.67 28.92 14.37
N VAL A 73 -17.26 28.63 13.21
CA VAL A 73 -17.13 29.47 12.00
C VAL A 73 -17.66 30.88 12.25
N ASP A 74 -18.75 31.03 13.00
CA ASP A 74 -19.29 32.34 13.34
C ASP A 74 -18.39 33.10 14.33
N LYS A 75 -17.79 32.42 15.30
CA LYS A 75 -16.77 33.00 16.21
C LYS A 75 -15.48 33.39 15.46
N VAL A 76 -15.03 32.61 14.48
CA VAL A 76 -13.85 32.92 13.64
C VAL A 76 -14.08 34.16 12.78
N LYS A 77 -15.32 34.52 12.42
CA LYS A 77 -15.58 35.78 11.69
C LYS A 77 -15.40 37.02 12.57
N ASP A 78 -15.57 36.89 13.88
CA ASP A 78 -15.41 37.99 14.83
C ASP A 78 -14.00 38.04 15.42
N ILE A 79 -13.19 39.00 14.95
CA ILE A 79 -11.80 39.19 15.39
C ILE A 79 -11.68 39.36 16.90
N GLN A 80 -12.70 39.91 17.59
CA GLN A 80 -12.65 40.09 19.04
C GLN A 80 -12.74 38.75 19.80
N GLN A 81 -13.35 37.76 19.17
CA GLN A 81 -13.56 36.43 19.74
C GLN A 81 -12.40 35.48 19.45
N HIS A 82 -11.40 35.89 18.67
CA HIS A 82 -10.23 35.05 18.35
C HIS A 82 -9.39 34.72 19.58
N LYS A 83 -9.40 35.58 20.60
CA LYS A 83 -8.57 35.39 21.79
C LYS A 83 -9.07 34.19 22.60
N GLY A 84 -8.31 33.10 22.57
CA GLY A 84 -8.65 31.85 23.27
C GLY A 84 -9.66 30.97 22.53
N LEU A 85 -9.99 31.31 21.27
CA LEU A 85 -10.82 30.44 20.44
C LEU A 85 -10.02 29.20 20.07
N HIS A 86 -10.52 28.06 20.52
CA HIS A 86 -9.92 26.77 20.21
C HIS A 86 -10.28 26.38 18.79
N ASN A 87 -9.28 26.16 17.94
CA ASN A 87 -9.53 25.73 16.56
C ASN A 87 -10.00 24.29 16.56
N ILE A 88 -11.27 24.03 16.26
CA ILE A 88 -11.81 22.66 16.22
C ILE A 88 -11.11 21.74 15.20
N TYR A 89 -10.33 22.31 14.27
CA TYR A 89 -9.50 21.59 13.31
C TYR A 89 -8.04 21.39 13.79
N ASP A 90 -7.68 21.93 14.97
CA ASP A 90 -6.57 21.55 15.87
C ASP A 90 -6.33 20.04 15.92
N ALA A 91 -5.25 19.56 15.29
CA ALA A 91 -4.80 18.18 15.37
C ALA A 91 -4.70 17.63 16.81
N ASP A 92 -4.22 18.43 17.76
CA ASP A 92 -4.09 18.03 19.16
C ASP A 92 -5.44 17.71 19.81
N ILE A 93 -6.50 18.37 19.34
CA ILE A 93 -7.89 18.17 19.77
C ILE A 93 -8.50 16.99 19.01
N ILE A 94 -8.20 16.87 17.72
CA ILE A 94 -8.64 15.75 16.88
C ILE A 94 -8.07 14.43 17.41
N LEU A 95 -6.83 14.41 17.92
CA LEU A 95 -6.29 13.24 18.63
C LEU A 95 -6.97 13.03 19.99
N SER A 96 -7.27 14.07 20.75
CA SER A 96 -7.91 13.91 22.05
C SER A 96 -9.41 13.54 21.98
N THR A 97 -10.11 13.86 20.88
CA THR A 97 -11.58 13.75 20.80
C THR A 97 -12.15 13.08 19.54
N CYS A 98 -11.39 12.91 18.46
CA CYS A 98 -11.96 12.57 17.16
C CYS A 98 -11.87 11.08 16.80
N VAL A 99 -12.70 10.74 15.81
CA VAL A 99 -12.79 9.45 15.11
C VAL A 99 -11.43 8.91 14.69
N CYS A 100 -10.40 9.75 14.47
CA CYS A 100 -9.03 9.28 14.23
C CYS A 100 -8.42 8.51 15.41
N CYS A 101 -8.63 8.91 16.66
CA CYS A 101 -8.21 8.11 17.81
C CYS A 101 -9.11 6.91 18.04
N LEU A 102 -10.40 7.00 17.76
CA LEU A 102 -11.24 5.80 17.68
C LEU A 102 -10.79 4.84 16.58
N VAL A 103 -10.34 5.32 15.42
CA VAL A 103 -9.84 4.53 14.28
C VAL A 103 -8.45 3.98 14.59
N VAL A 104 -7.55 4.75 15.18
CA VAL A 104 -6.20 4.31 15.57
C VAL A 104 -6.28 3.33 16.75
N ALA A 105 -7.08 3.62 17.78
CA ALA A 105 -7.32 2.73 18.91
C ALA A 105 -8.10 1.48 18.51
N SER A 106 -9.10 1.58 17.63
CA SER A 106 -9.81 0.41 17.08
C SER A 106 -8.91 -0.47 16.23
N VAL A 107 -8.06 0.14 15.40
CA VAL A 107 -7.10 -0.58 14.56
C VAL A 107 -5.99 -1.22 15.39
N LEU A 108 -5.51 -0.55 16.44
CA LEU A 108 -4.54 -1.10 17.38
C LEU A 108 -5.15 -2.22 18.23
N THR A 109 -6.39 -2.07 18.69
CA THR A 109 -7.09 -3.15 19.41
C THR A 109 -7.43 -4.32 18.51
N ILE A 110 -7.81 -4.12 17.25
CA ILE A 110 -7.97 -5.20 16.25
C ILE A 110 -6.63 -5.90 15.98
N ALA A 111 -5.52 -5.15 15.86
CA ALA A 111 -4.20 -5.74 15.66
C ALA A 111 -3.76 -6.58 16.87
N VAL A 112 -4.02 -6.09 18.09
CA VAL A 112 -3.72 -6.79 19.33
C VAL A 112 -4.65 -7.99 19.51
N GLU A 113 -5.94 -7.87 19.22
CA GLU A 113 -6.93 -8.95 19.30
C GLU A 113 -6.70 -10.01 18.22
N GLU A 114 -6.35 -9.67 16.97
CA GLU A 114 -5.98 -10.65 15.95
C GLU A 114 -4.67 -11.34 16.31
N GLU A 115 -3.68 -10.63 16.84
CA GLU A 115 -2.44 -11.24 17.32
C GLU A 115 -2.69 -12.14 18.54
N GLN A 116 -3.60 -11.75 19.45
CA GLN A 116 -4.05 -12.57 20.57
C GLN A 116 -4.90 -13.76 20.11
N LEU A 117 -5.73 -13.61 19.08
CA LEU A 117 -6.55 -14.67 18.51
C LEU A 117 -5.70 -15.67 17.74
N ILE A 118 -4.67 -15.21 17.02
CA ILE A 118 -3.66 -16.06 16.37
C ILE A 118 -2.80 -16.76 17.42
N LYS A 119 -2.40 -16.07 18.49
CA LYS A 119 -1.66 -16.67 19.62
C LYS A 119 -2.54 -17.63 20.43
N SER A 120 -3.83 -17.35 20.60
CA SER A 120 -4.77 -18.22 21.31
C SER A 120 -5.22 -19.38 20.44
N GLN A 121 -5.32 -19.21 19.12
CA GLN A 121 -5.51 -20.31 18.16
C GLN A 121 -4.27 -21.20 18.08
N ALA A 122 -3.06 -20.63 18.18
CA ALA A 122 -1.83 -21.40 18.31
C ALA A 122 -1.67 -22.05 19.69
N ALA A 123 -2.32 -21.53 20.74
CA ALA A 123 -2.37 -22.14 22.07
C ALA A 123 -3.54 -23.15 22.23
N TYR A 124 -4.45 -23.23 21.25
CA TYR A 124 -5.54 -24.20 21.16
C TYR A 124 -5.24 -25.25 20.07
N GLU A 125 -4.00 -25.72 20.00
CA GLU A 125 -3.68 -26.99 19.34
C GLU A 125 -4.27 -28.14 20.18
N ASP A 126 -5.59 -28.34 20.10
CA ASP A 126 -6.26 -29.62 20.41
C ASP A 126 -7.77 -29.65 20.08
N VAL A 127 -8.37 -28.58 19.52
CA VAL A 127 -9.76 -28.62 19.01
C VAL A 127 -9.80 -28.07 17.57
N PRO A 128 -10.18 -28.88 16.57
CA PRO A 128 -10.28 -28.42 15.20
C PRO A 128 -11.32 -27.29 15.13
N PRO A 129 -11.02 -26.12 14.55
CA PRO A 129 -12.06 -25.16 14.25
C PRO A 129 -13.08 -25.86 13.34
N GLU A 130 -14.36 -25.61 13.53
CA GLU A 130 -15.43 -26.04 12.62
C GLU A 130 -15.23 -25.36 11.24
N GLY A 131 -14.19 -25.77 10.53
CA GLY A 131 -14.05 -25.56 9.10
C GLY A 131 -15.16 -26.34 8.39
N PRO A 132 -15.45 -25.99 7.13
CA PRO A 132 -16.33 -26.81 6.31
C PRO A 132 -15.87 -28.27 6.40
N PRO A 133 -16.81 -29.23 6.56
CA PRO A 133 -16.46 -30.63 6.76
C PRO A 133 -15.48 -31.07 5.68
N GLU A 134 -14.39 -31.71 6.10
CA GLU A 134 -13.35 -32.19 5.19
C GLU A 134 -14.00 -33.01 4.06
N GLY A 135 -13.65 -32.69 2.81
CA GLY A 135 -14.23 -33.31 1.61
C GLY A 135 -15.40 -32.56 0.97
N GLY A 136 -15.80 -31.39 1.49
CA GLY A 136 -16.75 -30.51 0.80
C GLY A 136 -16.11 -29.68 -0.33
N MET A 137 -16.92 -29.26 -1.32
CA MET A 137 -16.49 -28.29 -2.36
C MET A 137 -15.99 -26.96 -1.75
N GLU A 138 -16.65 -26.51 -0.67
CA GLU A 138 -16.24 -25.31 0.06
C GLU A 138 -14.90 -25.50 0.77
N TRP A 139 -14.68 -26.68 1.38
CA TRP A 139 -13.39 -27.04 1.96
C TRP A 139 -12.29 -27.01 0.89
N LEU A 140 -12.51 -27.67 -0.25
CA LEU A 140 -11.53 -27.74 -1.34
C LEU A 140 -11.09 -26.35 -1.82
N ILE A 141 -12.05 -25.45 -2.06
CA ILE A 141 -11.75 -24.11 -2.55
C ILE A 141 -11.06 -23.30 -1.45
N SER A 142 -11.55 -23.37 -0.20
CA SER A 142 -10.94 -22.65 0.92
C SER A 142 -9.50 -23.07 1.18
N GLU A 143 -9.23 -24.39 1.17
CA GLU A 143 -7.90 -24.94 1.36
C GLU A 143 -6.99 -24.63 0.18
N GLY A 144 -7.49 -24.66 -1.06
CA GLY A 144 -6.71 -24.25 -2.23
C GLY A 144 -6.28 -22.77 -2.16
N ILE A 145 -7.16 -21.87 -1.71
CA ILE A 145 -6.80 -20.45 -1.51
C ILE A 145 -5.77 -20.29 -0.38
N SER A 146 -5.90 -21.09 0.68
CA SER A 146 -4.92 -21.14 1.77
C SER A 146 -3.55 -21.61 1.27
N LEU A 147 -3.52 -22.65 0.45
CA LEU A 147 -2.30 -23.19 -0.18
C LEU A 147 -1.65 -22.18 -1.12
N GLU A 148 -2.42 -21.43 -1.92
CA GLU A 148 -1.87 -20.33 -2.72
C GLU A 148 -1.20 -19.26 -1.86
N SER A 149 -1.83 -18.92 -0.74
CA SER A 149 -1.30 -17.92 0.20
C SER A 149 -0.02 -18.40 0.87
N LEU A 150 0.00 -19.67 1.31
CA LEU A 150 1.17 -20.32 1.89
C LEU A 150 2.31 -20.43 0.87
N LYS A 151 2.02 -20.92 -0.34
CA LYS A 151 2.98 -20.98 -1.47
C LYS A 151 3.61 -19.61 -1.70
N ALA A 152 2.78 -18.56 -1.81
CA ALA A 152 3.28 -17.22 -2.07
C ALA A 152 4.14 -16.67 -0.91
N SER A 153 3.81 -17.01 0.34
CA SER A 153 4.63 -16.67 1.50
C SER A 153 6.01 -17.35 1.42
N ILE A 154 6.05 -18.66 1.15
CA ILE A 154 7.30 -19.43 1.04
C ILE A 154 8.14 -18.89 -0.12
N LEU A 155 7.54 -18.61 -1.28
CA LEU A 155 8.24 -18.04 -2.44
C LEU A 155 8.82 -16.65 -2.13
N CYS A 156 8.11 -15.81 -1.37
CA CYS A 156 8.62 -14.51 -0.96
C CYS A 156 9.84 -14.62 -0.03
N GLU A 157 9.78 -15.49 0.97
CA GLU A 157 10.90 -15.63 1.93
C GLU A 157 12.10 -16.36 1.31
N THR A 158 11.86 -17.38 0.47
CA THR A 158 12.95 -18.08 -0.25
C THR A 158 13.63 -17.17 -1.27
N ALA A 159 12.91 -16.26 -1.93
CA ALA A 159 13.50 -15.25 -2.81
C ALA A 159 14.41 -14.26 -2.06
N ARG A 160 14.09 -13.93 -0.80
CA ARG A 160 14.91 -13.06 0.04
C ARG A 160 16.20 -13.72 0.52
N GLY A 161 16.26 -15.05 0.57
CA GLY A 161 17.44 -15.81 1.00
C GLY A 161 17.92 -15.35 2.38
N LYS A 162 19.17 -14.86 2.46
CA LYS A 162 19.79 -14.39 3.72
C LYS A 162 19.12 -13.14 4.32
N LYS A 163 18.29 -12.41 3.56
CA LYS A 163 17.53 -11.24 4.03
C LYS A 163 16.13 -11.60 4.56
N SER A 164 15.77 -12.88 4.58
CA SER A 164 14.52 -13.40 5.16
C SER A 164 14.47 -13.10 6.65
N ASP A 165 13.31 -12.71 7.16
CA ASP A 165 13.08 -12.57 8.60
C ASP A 165 12.71 -13.92 9.24
N VAL A 166 12.38 -14.94 8.43
CA VAL A 166 12.04 -16.30 8.85
C VAL A 166 13.30 -17.16 8.87
N PRO A 167 13.58 -17.89 9.97
CA PRO A 167 14.73 -18.78 10.05
C PRO A 167 14.61 -19.94 9.05
N ALA A 168 15.76 -20.43 8.58
CA ALA A 168 15.80 -21.46 7.55
C ALA A 168 15.09 -22.77 7.95
N THR A 169 15.13 -23.14 9.24
CA THR A 169 14.43 -24.32 9.78
C THR A 169 12.91 -24.19 9.60
N THR A 170 12.34 -23.05 10.00
CA THR A 170 10.90 -22.79 9.84
C THR A 170 10.50 -22.77 8.36
N LEU A 171 11.34 -22.30 7.44
CA LEU A 171 11.04 -22.39 6.00
C LEU A 171 11.01 -23.83 5.49
N VAL A 172 11.84 -24.72 6.02
CA VAL A 172 11.80 -26.15 5.70
C VAL A 172 10.51 -26.78 6.24
N ASP A 173 10.12 -26.45 7.47
CA ASP A 173 8.89 -26.94 8.08
C ASP A 173 7.65 -26.47 7.32
N MET A 174 7.59 -25.17 6.94
CA MET A 174 6.52 -24.63 6.10
C MET A 174 6.43 -25.32 4.74
N ARG A 175 7.58 -25.69 4.15
CA ARG A 175 7.62 -26.42 2.88
C ARG A 175 7.11 -27.85 3.03
N ALA A 176 7.49 -28.53 4.11
CA ALA A 176 7.01 -29.87 4.42
C ALA A 176 5.49 -29.89 4.65
N ASP A 177 4.97 -28.92 5.43
CA ASP A 177 3.53 -28.75 5.65
C ASP A 177 2.79 -28.46 4.34
N PHE A 178 3.32 -27.55 3.51
CA PHE A 178 2.75 -27.26 2.19
C PHE A 178 2.62 -28.51 1.32
N ASN A 179 3.69 -29.33 1.23
CA ASN A 179 3.69 -30.55 0.44
C ASN A 179 2.66 -31.58 0.95
N LYS A 180 2.56 -31.73 2.28
CA LYS A 180 1.57 -32.64 2.89
C LYS A 180 0.13 -32.20 2.62
N ARG A 181 -0.12 -30.89 2.68
CA ARG A 181 -1.45 -30.31 2.45
C ARG A 181 -1.84 -30.32 0.98
N ILE A 182 -0.91 -30.05 0.05
CA ILE A 182 -1.20 -30.10 -1.39
C ILE A 182 -1.51 -31.52 -1.87
N GLU A 183 -0.87 -32.55 -1.32
CA GLU A 183 -1.18 -33.95 -1.63
C GLU A 183 -2.63 -34.29 -1.25
N ARG A 184 -3.05 -33.96 -0.03
CA ARG A 184 -4.43 -34.15 0.44
C ARG A 184 -5.43 -33.34 -0.38
N TRP A 185 -5.08 -32.10 -0.70
CA TRP A 185 -5.91 -31.23 -1.53
C TRP A 185 -6.08 -31.80 -2.94
N ASN A 186 -5.01 -32.35 -3.54
CA ASN A 186 -5.05 -32.97 -4.87
C ASN A 186 -5.99 -34.18 -4.92
N GLU A 187 -6.03 -35.01 -3.88
CA GLU A 187 -6.96 -36.15 -3.81
C GLU A 187 -8.41 -35.67 -3.88
N GLN A 188 -8.77 -34.65 -3.11
CA GLN A 188 -10.12 -34.08 -3.11
C GLN A 188 -10.41 -33.29 -4.40
N HIS A 189 -9.40 -32.63 -4.96
CA HIS A 189 -9.51 -31.91 -6.23
C HIS A 189 -9.89 -32.86 -7.38
N LEU A 190 -9.27 -34.04 -7.44
CA LEU A 190 -9.56 -35.07 -8.43
C LEU A 190 -10.99 -35.63 -8.30
N VAL A 191 -11.54 -35.68 -7.09
CA VAL A 191 -12.89 -36.20 -6.85
C VAL A 191 -13.97 -35.16 -7.19
N HIS A 192 -13.75 -33.90 -6.83
CA HIS A 192 -14.81 -32.88 -6.88
C HIS A 192 -14.71 -31.93 -8.07
N LEU A 193 -13.52 -31.39 -8.36
CA LEU A 193 -13.39 -30.31 -9.34
C LEU A 193 -13.08 -30.84 -10.75
N VAL A 194 -12.22 -31.85 -10.87
CA VAL A 194 -11.82 -32.41 -12.17
C VAL A 194 -13.02 -32.93 -12.98
N PRO A 195 -13.99 -33.69 -12.43
CA PRO A 195 -15.13 -34.15 -13.20
C PRO A 195 -16.01 -33.00 -13.75
N LEU A 196 -16.11 -31.89 -13.00
CA LEU A 196 -16.85 -30.70 -13.42
C LEU A 196 -16.13 -29.97 -14.56
N VAL A 197 -14.80 -29.86 -14.46
CA VAL A 197 -13.96 -29.26 -15.51
C VAL A 197 -14.01 -30.12 -16.78
N ASP A 198 -13.92 -31.44 -16.65
CA ASP A 198 -14.03 -32.37 -17.78
C ASP A 198 -15.41 -32.29 -18.45
N ALA A 199 -16.48 -32.15 -17.66
CA ALA A 199 -17.82 -31.94 -18.20
C ALA A 199 -17.93 -30.59 -18.95
N ALA A 200 -17.33 -29.53 -18.41
CA ALA A 200 -17.33 -28.20 -19.00
C ALA A 200 -16.45 -28.09 -20.27
N THR A 201 -15.43 -28.94 -20.41
CA THR A 201 -14.50 -28.94 -21.56
C THR A 201 -14.94 -29.80 -22.73
N LYS A 202 -15.67 -30.92 -22.50
CA LYS A 202 -16.24 -31.79 -23.56
C LYS A 202 -16.98 -31.07 -24.70
N PRO A 203 -17.79 -30.01 -24.47
CA PRO A 203 -18.50 -29.32 -25.55
C PRO A 203 -17.68 -28.24 -26.26
N LEU A 204 -16.44 -27.96 -25.85
CA LEU A 204 -15.61 -26.94 -26.50
C LEU A 204 -15.17 -27.44 -27.88
N LYS A 205 -15.52 -26.69 -28.94
CA LYS A 205 -14.98 -26.95 -30.28
C LYS A 205 -13.48 -26.67 -30.25
N THR A 206 -12.70 -27.48 -30.96
CA THR A 206 -11.23 -27.42 -31.04
C THR A 206 -10.68 -26.01 -31.33
N GLY A 207 -11.42 -25.16 -32.04
CA GLY A 207 -11.04 -23.77 -32.32
C GLY A 207 -11.12 -22.80 -31.12
N GLU A 208 -12.09 -22.97 -30.20
CA GLU A 208 -12.19 -22.14 -28.99
C GLU A 208 -11.07 -22.49 -27.98
N MET A 209 -10.55 -23.72 -28.07
CA MET A 209 -9.44 -24.21 -27.26
C MET A 209 -8.08 -23.69 -27.77
N GLU A 210 -7.92 -23.54 -29.09
CA GLU A 210 -6.73 -22.89 -29.68
C GLU A 210 -6.69 -21.37 -29.44
N GLU A 211 -7.84 -20.70 -29.44
CA GLU A 211 -7.92 -19.27 -29.07
C GLU A 211 -7.60 -19.04 -27.58
N ALA A 212 -8.08 -19.91 -26.68
CA ALA A 212 -7.71 -19.87 -25.26
C ALA A 212 -6.19 -20.04 -25.06
N ARG A 213 -5.56 -20.94 -25.83
CA ARG A 213 -4.10 -21.18 -25.78
C ARG A 213 -3.28 -20.03 -26.37
N ARG A 214 -3.82 -19.29 -27.34
CA ARG A 214 -3.19 -18.09 -27.90
C ARG A 214 -3.30 -16.88 -26.97
N GLN A 215 -4.39 -16.75 -26.22
CA GLN A 215 -4.56 -15.68 -25.22
C GLN A 215 -3.72 -15.91 -23.97
N GLU A 216 -3.55 -17.16 -23.50
CA GLU A 216 -2.57 -17.51 -22.45
C GLU A 216 -1.13 -17.13 -22.83
N ALA A 217 -0.76 -17.24 -24.11
CA ALA A 217 0.55 -16.82 -24.61
C ALA A 217 0.70 -15.29 -24.78
N GLN A 218 -0.39 -14.53 -24.60
CA GLN A 218 -0.46 -13.07 -24.75
C GLN A 218 -0.80 -12.34 -23.46
N GLU A 219 -1.15 -13.04 -22.37
CA GLU A 219 -1.23 -12.39 -21.07
C GLU A 219 0.16 -11.83 -20.74
N PRO A 220 0.26 -10.53 -20.41
CA PRO A 220 1.53 -9.99 -19.96
C PRO A 220 1.95 -10.85 -18.79
N GLU A 221 3.11 -11.50 -18.89
CA GLU A 221 3.85 -11.86 -17.70
C GLU A 221 3.89 -10.58 -16.89
N ASP A 222 3.10 -10.57 -15.82
CA ASP A 222 3.06 -9.52 -14.84
C ASP A 222 4.47 -9.52 -14.25
N GLU A 223 5.39 -8.83 -14.93
CA GLU A 223 6.73 -8.43 -14.52
C GLU A 223 6.53 -7.42 -13.39
N TYR A 224 5.85 -7.84 -12.33
CA TYR A 224 5.96 -7.23 -11.03
C TYR A 224 7.35 -7.59 -10.55
N ASP A 225 8.28 -6.76 -10.99
CA ASP A 225 9.69 -6.74 -10.65
C ASP A 225 9.81 -6.83 -9.12
N SER A 226 9.93 -8.05 -8.61
CA SER A 226 10.02 -8.36 -7.19
C SER A 226 11.29 -7.78 -6.57
N ASP A 227 12.21 -7.35 -7.43
CA ASP A 227 13.60 -7.07 -7.10
C ASP A 227 13.87 -5.57 -6.94
N GLU A 228 13.06 -4.67 -7.51
CA GLU A 228 13.22 -3.21 -7.32
C GLU A 228 12.52 -2.66 -6.07
N GLU A 229 11.54 -3.36 -5.48
CA GLU A 229 10.71 -2.78 -4.40
C GLU A 229 11.27 -2.94 -2.98
N GLY A 230 12.40 -3.65 -2.81
CA GLY A 230 13.02 -3.90 -1.50
C GLY A 230 13.92 -2.77 -0.97
N ASP A 231 14.53 -1.97 -1.85
CA ASP A 231 15.56 -0.99 -1.47
C ASP A 231 15.15 0.49 -1.70
N VAL A 232 14.12 0.79 -2.49
CA VAL A 232 13.79 2.18 -2.89
C VAL A 232 13.25 3.06 -1.73
N PHE A 233 12.80 2.48 -0.62
CA PHE A 233 12.40 3.23 0.58
C PHE A 233 13.42 3.19 1.72
N ALA A 234 14.53 2.45 1.57
CA ALA A 234 15.65 2.58 2.48
C ALA A 234 16.43 3.89 2.20
N ASP A 235 16.56 4.27 0.93
CA ASP A 235 17.34 5.46 0.50
C ASP A 235 16.57 6.78 0.60
N ASN A 236 15.26 6.81 0.39
CA ASN A 236 14.48 8.05 0.50
C ASN A 236 14.23 8.53 1.96
N ASN A 237 14.84 7.87 2.95
CA ASN A 237 14.88 8.35 4.34
C ASN A 237 16.13 9.20 4.63
N ASP A 238 16.96 9.49 3.62
CA ASP A 238 17.96 10.56 3.64
C ASP A 238 17.38 11.89 3.10
N LEU A 239 16.09 12.14 3.38
CA LEU A 239 15.48 13.45 3.17
C LEU A 239 15.64 14.26 4.45
N GLY A 240 16.82 14.89 4.57
CA GLY A 240 16.99 16.21 5.17
C GLY A 240 16.97 16.29 6.70
N ASP A 241 18.01 15.78 7.36
CA ASP A 241 18.64 16.53 8.45
C ASP A 241 19.43 17.70 7.79
N ASN A 242 18.73 18.66 7.18
CA ASN A 242 19.28 19.99 6.93
C ASN A 242 18.95 20.87 8.16
N ASP A 243 19.46 20.43 9.30
CA ASP A 243 19.77 21.31 10.42
C ASP A 243 21.22 21.80 10.22
N LEU A 244 21.41 22.58 9.16
CA LEU A 244 22.58 23.42 8.98
C LEU A 244 22.12 24.87 9.12
N GLY A 245 21.99 25.29 10.38
CA GLY A 245 22.37 26.64 10.75
C GLY A 245 23.87 26.80 10.52
N ASP A 246 24.24 27.15 9.30
CA ASP A 246 25.44 27.92 8.91
C ASP A 246 25.54 27.86 7.38
N ASN A 247 25.13 28.95 6.74
CA ASN A 247 25.50 29.24 5.36
C ASN A 247 25.82 30.74 5.30
N ASP A 248 26.84 31.11 6.07
CA ASP A 248 27.72 32.19 5.66
C ASP A 248 28.50 31.69 4.43
N LEU A 249 28.21 32.33 3.31
CA LEU A 249 29.15 32.79 2.29
C LEU A 249 30.38 31.91 2.06
N ASP A 250 30.46 31.25 0.89
CA ASP A 250 31.52 31.59 -0.05
C ASP A 250 31.23 31.08 -1.47
N ASP A 251 31.53 31.99 -2.39
CA ASP A 251 31.52 31.90 -3.83
C ASP A 251 32.80 31.20 -4.35
N ASP A 252 32.72 30.63 -5.57
CA ASP A 252 33.81 30.17 -6.47
C ASP A 252 34.08 28.64 -6.44
N ASP A 253 33.93 27.88 -7.54
CA ASP A 253 34.66 28.06 -8.79
C ASP A 253 33.86 27.64 -10.04
N VAL A 254 33.79 28.58 -11.00
CA VAL A 254 33.42 28.34 -12.40
C VAL A 254 34.68 28.14 -13.22
N ALA A 255 34.65 27.08 -14.02
CA ALA A 255 35.59 26.72 -15.08
C ALA A 255 36.23 27.90 -15.83
N ARG A 256 37.56 27.82 -16.02
CA ARG A 256 38.28 28.68 -16.96
C ARG A 256 39.04 27.83 -17.98
N ALA A 257 38.64 27.98 -19.24
CA ALA A 257 39.32 27.45 -20.41
C ALA A 257 40.42 28.41 -20.93
N ALA A 258 41.47 27.78 -21.46
CA ALA A 258 42.36 28.15 -22.58
C ALA A 258 43.26 29.41 -22.51
N ALA A 259 44.59 29.16 -22.46
CA ALA A 259 45.59 29.68 -23.40
C ALA A 259 46.94 28.91 -23.25
N PRO A 260 47.82 28.87 -24.27
CA PRO A 260 48.74 27.75 -24.54
C PRO A 260 50.21 27.99 -24.15
N MET A 261 51.03 26.91 -24.23
CA MET A 261 52.49 26.79 -24.51
C MET A 261 53.17 25.71 -23.60
N PRO A 262 54.37 25.18 -23.90
CA PRO A 262 54.60 24.05 -24.81
C PRO A 262 55.38 22.86 -24.18
N GLY A 263 55.22 21.67 -24.77
CA GLY A 263 56.22 20.59 -24.86
C GLY A 263 56.77 19.93 -23.58
N SER A 264 56.38 18.68 -23.32
CA SER A 264 57.31 17.54 -23.16
C SER A 264 56.58 16.23 -22.83
N SER A 265 56.94 15.19 -23.58
CA SER A 265 56.99 13.75 -23.23
C SER A 265 55.74 13.02 -22.74
N SER A 266 55.09 12.33 -23.69
CA SER A 266 54.78 10.89 -23.69
C SER A 266 54.46 10.18 -22.36
N SER A 267 53.20 9.77 -22.19
CA SER A 267 52.90 8.36 -21.95
C SER A 267 51.50 8.02 -22.48
N ALA A 268 51.47 6.98 -23.32
CA ALA A 268 50.27 6.41 -23.90
C ALA A 268 49.70 5.35 -22.94
N ALA A 269 48.41 5.43 -22.62
CA ALA A 269 47.65 4.30 -22.05
C ALA A 269 46.13 4.46 -22.23
N ALA A 270 45.66 4.00 -23.40
CA ALA A 270 44.41 3.27 -23.62
C ALA A 270 43.10 3.77 -22.98
N GLU A 271 42.34 4.56 -23.75
CA GLU A 271 40.88 4.64 -23.63
C GLU A 271 40.24 3.28 -23.94
N LYS A 272 39.48 2.72 -23.00
CA LYS A 272 38.60 1.58 -23.26
C LYS A 272 37.20 2.09 -23.60
N PRO A 273 36.59 1.68 -24.73
CA PRO A 273 35.23 2.06 -25.06
C PRO A 273 34.25 1.38 -24.09
N SER A 274 33.37 2.18 -23.48
CA SER A 274 32.28 1.71 -22.63
C SER A 274 31.21 1.04 -23.50
N VAL A 275 31.39 -0.26 -23.72
CA VAL A 275 30.40 -1.13 -24.35
C VAL A 275 29.12 -1.08 -23.51
N LYS A 276 28.07 -0.44 -24.03
CA LYS A 276 26.69 -0.58 -23.55
C LYS A 276 26.30 -2.06 -23.64
N ARG A 277 26.50 -2.79 -22.54
CA ARG A 277 26.05 -4.17 -22.40
C ARG A 277 24.52 -4.18 -22.41
N LYS A 278 23.97 -4.78 -23.45
CA LYS A 278 22.59 -5.23 -23.56
C LYS A 278 22.25 -6.04 -22.30
N ARG A 279 21.32 -5.53 -21.49
CA ARG A 279 20.87 -6.12 -20.24
C ARG A 279 19.90 -7.25 -20.60
N GLU A 280 20.46 -8.40 -20.98
CA GLU A 280 19.66 -9.63 -21.12
C GLU A 280 19.21 -10.11 -19.74
N SER A 281 17.98 -10.63 -19.69
CA SER A 281 17.18 -11.01 -18.52
C SER A 281 17.98 -11.75 -17.44
N ARG A 282 18.33 -11.01 -16.39
CA ARG A 282 19.21 -11.48 -15.29
C ARG A 282 18.44 -12.05 -14.09
N SER A 283 17.11 -12.11 -14.17
CA SER A 283 16.21 -12.36 -13.04
C SER A 283 15.98 -13.85 -12.77
N GLU A 284 15.82 -14.70 -13.79
CA GLU A 284 15.51 -16.13 -13.57
C GLU A 284 16.69 -16.98 -13.12
N THR A 285 17.91 -16.63 -13.54
CA THR A 285 19.13 -17.40 -13.24
C THR A 285 19.62 -17.27 -11.79
N ARG A 286 19.06 -16.36 -10.99
CA ARG A 286 19.44 -16.14 -9.58
C ARG A 286 18.56 -16.82 -8.54
N ARG A 287 17.38 -17.33 -8.91
CA ARG A 287 16.46 -17.95 -7.95
C ARG A 287 16.92 -19.36 -7.59
N SER A 288 16.82 -19.72 -6.30
CA SER A 288 17.25 -21.02 -5.80
C SER A 288 16.43 -22.16 -6.41
N GLU A 289 17.00 -23.37 -6.45
CA GLU A 289 16.32 -24.55 -6.98
C GLU A 289 15.00 -24.83 -6.24
N GLY A 290 15.01 -24.75 -4.91
CA GLY A 290 13.79 -24.91 -4.09
C GLY A 290 12.71 -23.86 -4.38
N TRP A 291 13.08 -22.65 -4.80
CA TRP A 291 12.12 -21.64 -5.25
C TRP A 291 11.44 -22.08 -6.55
N ARG A 292 12.22 -22.59 -7.52
CA ARG A 292 11.69 -23.04 -8.82
C ARG A 292 10.79 -24.25 -8.69
N GLU A 293 11.18 -25.22 -7.87
CA GLU A 293 10.38 -26.43 -7.59
C GLU A 293 9.01 -26.06 -7.03
N LEU A 294 8.96 -25.19 -6.02
CA LEU A 294 7.71 -24.72 -5.45
C LEU A 294 6.89 -23.90 -6.45
N ASN A 295 7.54 -23.04 -7.24
CA ASN A 295 6.84 -22.21 -8.21
C ASN A 295 6.12 -23.05 -9.27
N ARG A 296 6.71 -24.19 -9.67
CA ARG A 296 6.14 -25.14 -10.65
C ARG A 296 4.87 -25.85 -10.17
N ILE A 297 4.62 -25.95 -8.87
CA ILE A 297 3.44 -26.62 -8.33
C ILE A 297 2.21 -25.75 -8.62
N ALA A 298 1.41 -26.10 -9.62
CA ALA A 298 0.18 -25.39 -9.95
C ALA A 298 -0.95 -25.82 -9.01
N ILE A 299 -1.70 -24.84 -8.48
CA ILE A 299 -2.88 -25.07 -7.65
C ILE A 299 -4.08 -24.71 -8.52
N SER A 300 -4.82 -25.71 -8.98
CA SER A 300 -5.95 -25.51 -9.90
C SER A 300 -7.20 -25.09 -9.15
N LEU A 301 -7.42 -23.78 -9.06
CA LEU A 301 -8.68 -23.20 -8.57
C LEU A 301 -9.57 -22.77 -9.73
N PRO A 302 -10.90 -22.57 -9.52
CA PRO A 302 -11.77 -22.00 -10.54
C PRO A 302 -11.16 -20.74 -11.20
N SER A 303 -10.56 -19.83 -10.44
CA SER A 303 -9.87 -18.63 -10.94
C SER A 303 -8.63 -18.87 -11.81
N THR A 304 -8.12 -20.10 -11.90
CA THR A 304 -7.01 -20.46 -12.81
C THR A 304 -7.49 -20.91 -14.18
N TYR A 305 -8.79 -21.22 -14.35
CA TYR A 305 -9.33 -21.64 -15.63
C TYR A 305 -9.75 -20.46 -16.50
N HIS A 306 -9.72 -20.69 -17.81
CA HIS A 306 -10.15 -19.70 -18.80
C HIS A 306 -11.64 -19.35 -18.68
N LYS A 307 -12.00 -18.10 -19.06
CA LYS A 307 -13.36 -17.56 -18.99
C LYS A 307 -14.41 -18.41 -19.72
N SER A 308 -14.01 -19.14 -20.77
CA SER A 308 -14.89 -20.04 -21.53
C SER A 308 -15.38 -21.24 -20.71
N ILE A 309 -14.52 -21.79 -19.83
CA ILE A 309 -14.86 -22.89 -18.92
C ILE A 309 -15.73 -22.34 -17.77
N LEU A 310 -15.38 -21.16 -17.24
CA LEU A 310 -16.07 -20.50 -16.13
C LEU A 310 -17.47 -19.97 -16.45
N THR A 311 -17.84 -19.87 -17.73
CA THR A 311 -19.18 -19.42 -18.16
C THR A 311 -20.18 -20.58 -18.21
N ARG A 312 -19.70 -21.83 -18.12
CA ARG A 312 -20.52 -23.04 -18.17
C ARG A 312 -21.26 -23.27 -16.85
N LYS A 313 -22.40 -23.97 -16.91
CA LYS A 313 -23.30 -24.17 -15.76
C LYS A 313 -22.66 -25.06 -14.69
N GLU A 314 -21.88 -26.04 -15.12
CA GLU A 314 -21.17 -27.03 -14.31
C GLU A 314 -20.17 -26.35 -13.37
N MET A 315 -19.58 -25.24 -13.79
CA MET A 315 -18.63 -24.44 -13.00
C MET A 315 -19.30 -23.36 -12.15
N GLY A 316 -20.64 -23.22 -12.20
CA GLY A 316 -21.36 -22.18 -11.47
C GLY A 316 -21.14 -22.24 -9.96
N ILE A 317 -21.36 -23.41 -9.35
CA ILE A 317 -21.25 -23.59 -7.88
C ILE A 317 -19.81 -23.36 -7.39
N PRO A 318 -18.76 -24.00 -7.95
CA PRO A 318 -17.38 -23.74 -7.53
C PRO A 318 -16.98 -22.28 -7.68
N LYS A 319 -17.39 -21.65 -8.79
CA LYS A 319 -17.12 -20.24 -9.07
C LYS A 319 -17.75 -19.31 -8.04
N GLU A 320 -19.03 -19.52 -7.70
CA GLU A 320 -19.73 -18.70 -6.70
C GLU A 320 -19.10 -18.80 -5.31
N ILE A 321 -18.71 -20.02 -4.91
CA ILE A 321 -18.01 -20.26 -3.65
C ILE A 321 -16.67 -19.50 -3.64
N GLU A 322 -15.87 -19.62 -4.71
CA GLU A 322 -14.59 -18.91 -4.78
C GLU A 322 -14.77 -17.39 -4.77
N ILE A 323 -15.73 -16.85 -5.53
CA ILE A 323 -16.04 -15.41 -5.53
C ILE A 323 -16.35 -14.94 -4.10
N ARG A 324 -17.22 -15.67 -3.38
CA ARG A 324 -17.59 -15.32 -1.99
C ARG A 324 -16.37 -15.29 -1.08
N LEU A 325 -15.55 -16.35 -1.10
CA LEU A 325 -14.37 -16.46 -0.25
C LEU A 325 -13.31 -15.40 -0.59
N ARG A 326 -13.03 -15.17 -1.88
CA ARG A 326 -12.07 -14.15 -2.34
C ARG A 326 -12.52 -12.73 -2.00
N LYS A 327 -13.83 -12.43 -2.05
CA LYS A 327 -14.36 -11.12 -1.60
C LYS A 327 -14.10 -10.90 -0.11
N GLN A 328 -14.39 -11.90 0.72
CA GLN A 328 -14.14 -11.83 2.17
C GLN A 328 -12.64 -11.66 2.46
N LEU A 329 -11.79 -12.43 1.77
CA LEU A 329 -10.34 -12.31 1.92
C LEU A 329 -9.80 -10.97 1.44
N ALA A 330 -10.29 -10.45 0.32
CA ALA A 330 -9.91 -9.13 -0.17
C ALA A 330 -10.26 -8.03 0.84
N LEU A 331 -11.45 -8.08 1.46
CA LEU A 331 -11.82 -7.16 2.53
C LEU A 331 -10.90 -7.28 3.74
N LYS A 332 -10.58 -8.51 4.17
CA LYS A 332 -9.63 -8.77 5.26
C LYS A 332 -8.22 -8.22 4.95
N HIS A 333 -7.73 -8.39 3.72
CA HIS A 333 -6.43 -7.84 3.34
C HIS A 333 -6.43 -6.32 3.26
N LEU A 334 -7.56 -5.69 2.88
CA LEU A 334 -7.70 -4.22 2.92
C LEU A 334 -7.73 -3.71 4.36
N SER A 335 -8.46 -4.36 5.28
CA SER A 335 -8.44 -3.97 6.70
C SER A 335 -7.05 -4.14 7.30
N GLU A 336 -6.39 -5.26 7.04
CA GLU A 336 -5.01 -5.51 7.48
C GLU A 336 -4.02 -4.49 6.90
N LEU A 337 -4.17 -4.09 5.63
CA LEU A 337 -3.37 -3.06 5.01
C LEU A 337 -3.55 -1.70 5.70
N ARG A 338 -4.79 -1.28 5.94
CA ARG A 338 -5.11 -0.05 6.68
C ARG A 338 -4.47 -0.08 8.07
N THR A 339 -4.62 -1.20 8.77
CA THR A 339 -4.04 -1.41 10.09
C THR A 339 -2.53 -1.22 10.07
N ARG A 340 -1.84 -1.90 9.15
CA ARG A 340 -0.39 -1.82 9.02
C ARG A 340 0.07 -0.41 8.62
N LEU A 341 -0.68 0.32 7.80
CA LEU A 341 -0.40 1.70 7.44
C LEU A 341 -0.50 2.64 8.64
N ILE A 342 -1.58 2.55 9.43
CA ILE A 342 -1.77 3.34 10.65
C ILE A 342 -0.66 3.05 11.65
N THR A 343 -0.36 1.78 11.92
CA THR A 343 0.76 1.43 12.82
C THR A 343 2.09 1.97 12.30
N SER A 344 2.34 1.91 11.00
CA SER A 344 3.58 2.45 10.43
C SER A 344 3.69 3.96 10.60
N TYR A 345 2.57 4.68 10.52
CA TYR A 345 2.51 6.12 10.73
C TYR A 345 2.76 6.48 12.19
N ALA A 346 2.11 5.78 13.14
CA ALA A 346 2.37 5.95 14.57
C ALA A 346 3.85 5.72 14.93
N LEU A 347 4.49 4.70 14.36
CA LEU A 347 5.93 4.46 14.56
C LEU A 347 6.81 5.59 14.01
N ARG A 348 6.39 6.30 12.96
CA ARG A 348 7.12 7.48 12.46
C ARG A 348 7.01 8.65 13.43
N ILE A 349 5.84 8.87 14.02
CA ILE A 349 5.66 9.91 15.06
C ILE A 349 6.55 9.59 16.27
N MET A 350 6.52 8.35 16.75
CA MET A 350 7.40 7.89 17.84
C MET A 350 8.88 8.04 17.48
N LYS A 351 9.27 7.81 16.22
CA LYS A 351 10.64 8.05 15.75
C LYS A 351 11.02 9.53 15.85
N LYS A 352 10.13 10.46 15.47
CA LYS A 352 10.37 11.91 15.58
C LYS A 352 10.59 12.32 17.04
N GLN A 353 9.84 11.72 17.97
CA GLN A 353 9.96 11.97 19.42
C GLN A 353 11.19 11.29 20.05
N SER A 354 11.71 10.23 19.43
CA SER A 354 12.88 9.51 19.96
C SER A 354 14.17 10.29 19.75
N SER A 355 14.86 10.62 20.84
CA SER A 355 16.20 11.22 20.83
C SER A 355 17.30 10.17 20.74
N GLY A 356 18.44 10.54 20.13
CA GLY A 356 19.66 9.72 20.09
C GLY A 356 19.71 8.66 18.99
N GLN A 357 20.93 8.29 18.60
CA GLN A 357 21.20 7.39 17.46
C GLN A 357 20.64 5.97 17.66
N SER A 358 20.75 5.43 18.88
CA SER A 358 20.25 4.08 19.21
C SER A 358 18.71 4.00 19.10
N GLY A 359 18.00 5.01 19.63
CA GLY A 359 16.55 5.14 19.50
C GLY A 359 16.12 5.23 18.04
N LYS A 360 16.71 6.16 17.28
CA LYS A 360 16.45 6.31 15.83
C LYS A 360 16.69 5.01 15.06
N THR A 361 17.77 4.27 15.37
CA THR A 361 18.11 3.00 14.70
C THR A 361 17.09 1.89 14.98
N ARG A 362 16.66 1.72 16.24
CA ARG A 362 15.63 0.74 16.62
C ARG A 362 14.28 1.06 15.98
N SER A 363 13.87 2.33 16.02
CA SER A 363 12.64 2.79 15.37
C SER A 363 12.68 2.57 13.87
N ASN A 364 13.81 2.85 13.21
CA ASN A 364 13.99 2.56 11.78
C ASN A 364 13.86 1.06 11.46
N ALA A 365 14.44 0.18 12.29
CA ALA A 365 14.31 -1.26 12.11
C ALA A 365 12.84 -1.73 12.24
N ALA A 366 12.10 -1.20 13.21
CA ALA A 366 10.68 -1.48 13.39
C ALA A 366 9.84 -1.01 12.20
N ILE A 367 10.09 0.22 11.71
CA ILE A 367 9.44 0.78 10.52
C ILE A 367 9.70 -0.08 9.28
N ARG A 368 10.94 -0.53 9.05
CA ARG A 368 11.27 -1.42 7.92
C ARG A 368 10.52 -2.74 7.98
N ARG A 369 10.44 -3.38 9.15
CA ARG A 369 9.65 -4.62 9.34
C ARG A 369 8.17 -4.37 9.05
N LYS A 370 7.61 -3.25 9.50
CA LYS A 370 6.21 -2.90 9.18
C LYS A 370 6.00 -2.62 7.70
N TYR A 371 6.95 -2.00 6.98
CA TYR A 371 6.84 -1.88 5.52
C TYR A 371 6.78 -3.24 4.82
N LYS A 372 7.65 -4.20 5.20
CA LYS A 372 7.57 -5.57 4.63
C LYS A 372 6.17 -6.17 4.83
N SER A 373 5.58 -5.94 5.99
CA SER A 373 4.22 -6.34 6.32
C SER A 373 3.19 -5.62 5.43
N ILE A 374 3.27 -4.29 5.24
CA ILE A 374 2.41 -3.53 4.33
C ILE A 374 2.44 -4.12 2.91
N TRP A 375 3.64 -4.39 2.38
CA TRP A 375 3.81 -4.99 1.06
C TRP A 375 3.19 -6.39 0.96
N ALA A 376 3.32 -7.21 2.00
CA ALA A 376 2.71 -8.54 2.03
C ALA A 376 1.17 -8.46 1.95
N ALA A 377 0.54 -7.57 2.74
CA ALA A 377 -0.91 -7.37 2.70
C ALA A 377 -1.37 -6.80 1.34
N MET A 378 -0.63 -5.83 0.80
CA MET A 378 -0.90 -5.25 -0.51
C MET A 378 -0.84 -6.30 -1.63
N ARG A 379 0.17 -7.17 -1.64
CA ARG A 379 0.30 -8.27 -2.61
C ARG A 379 -0.83 -9.29 -2.46
N ALA A 380 -1.20 -9.63 -1.22
CA ALA A 380 -2.30 -10.55 -0.96
C ALA A 380 -3.64 -10.01 -1.49
N TYR A 381 -3.92 -8.72 -1.26
CA TYR A 381 -5.08 -8.05 -1.86
C TYR A 381 -5.05 -8.09 -3.39
N ARG A 382 -3.91 -7.73 -4.01
CA ARG A 382 -3.76 -7.73 -5.47
C ARG A 382 -4.01 -9.11 -6.06
N ARG A 383 -3.47 -10.18 -5.45
CA ARG A 383 -3.76 -11.56 -5.87
C ARG A 383 -5.25 -11.88 -5.81
N CYS A 384 -5.91 -11.58 -4.68
CA CYS A 384 -7.35 -11.81 -4.55
C CYS A 384 -8.15 -11.02 -5.59
N ARG A 385 -7.79 -9.78 -5.86
CA ARG A 385 -8.43 -8.95 -6.89
C ARG A 385 -8.24 -9.54 -8.28
N ASN A 386 -7.03 -9.98 -8.65
CA ASN A 386 -6.77 -10.60 -9.95
C ASN A 386 -7.61 -11.86 -10.12
N SER A 387 -7.67 -12.74 -9.11
CA SER A 387 -8.55 -13.91 -9.14
C SER A 387 -10.03 -13.52 -9.29
N LEU A 388 -10.50 -12.46 -8.59
CA LEU A 388 -11.87 -11.96 -8.73
C LEU A 388 -12.18 -11.44 -10.13
N LEU A 389 -11.23 -10.76 -10.79
CA LEU A 389 -11.40 -10.30 -12.18
C LEU A 389 -11.55 -11.47 -13.15
N ILE A 390 -10.75 -12.53 -12.98
CA ILE A 390 -10.85 -13.74 -13.81
C ILE A 390 -12.21 -14.42 -13.62
N LEU A 391 -12.69 -14.48 -12.37
CA LEU A 391 -14.01 -15.03 -12.03
C LEU A 391 -15.18 -14.17 -12.52
N GLY A 392 -14.94 -12.98 -13.07
CA GLY A 392 -15.95 -12.12 -13.70
C GLY A 392 -16.39 -10.92 -12.87
N LEU A 393 -15.61 -10.49 -11.87
CA LEU A 393 -15.83 -9.20 -11.23
C LEU A 393 -15.58 -8.06 -12.23
N SER A 394 -16.44 -7.05 -12.22
CA SER A 394 -16.26 -5.85 -13.04
C SER A 394 -14.97 -5.10 -12.65
N GLU A 395 -14.21 -4.62 -13.64
CA GLU A 395 -13.01 -3.82 -13.40
C GLU A 395 -13.30 -2.52 -12.64
N GLY A 396 -14.51 -1.97 -12.84
CA GLY A 396 -15.01 -0.74 -12.23
C GLY A 396 -15.80 -0.95 -10.93
N ASP A 397 -15.62 -2.09 -10.25
CA ASP A 397 -16.27 -2.34 -8.96
C ASP A 397 -15.89 -1.25 -7.94
N LYS A 398 -16.91 -0.66 -7.30
CA LYS A 398 -16.72 0.44 -6.34
C LYS A 398 -15.98 0.00 -5.07
N MET A 399 -16.13 -1.27 -4.66
CA MET A 399 -15.54 -1.81 -3.44
C MET A 399 -14.13 -2.35 -3.66
N PHE A 400 -13.88 -3.02 -4.79
CA PHE A 400 -12.60 -3.68 -5.09
C PHE A 400 -11.81 -2.95 -6.18
N LYS A 401 -11.40 -1.72 -5.90
CA LYS A 401 -10.60 -0.88 -6.81
C LYS A 401 -9.16 -1.39 -6.96
N PRO A 402 -8.48 -1.12 -8.10
CA PRO A 402 -7.07 -1.45 -8.27
C PRO A 402 -6.21 -0.68 -7.26
N LEU A 403 -5.34 -1.38 -6.55
CA LEU A 403 -4.49 -0.78 -5.52
C LEU A 403 -3.13 -0.38 -6.10
N LEU A 404 -2.99 0.90 -6.44
CA LEU A 404 -1.75 1.47 -6.99
C LEU A 404 -0.79 1.86 -5.86
N LYS A 405 0.50 1.98 -6.18
CA LYS A 405 1.53 2.38 -5.19
C LYS A 405 1.23 3.73 -4.55
N LYS A 406 0.63 4.66 -5.30
CA LYS A 406 0.21 5.99 -4.82
C LYS A 406 -0.93 5.94 -3.78
N ASP A 407 -1.70 4.86 -3.78
CA ASP A 407 -2.85 4.65 -2.89
C ASP A 407 -2.41 4.06 -1.53
N VAL A 408 -1.20 3.51 -1.44
CA VAL A 408 -0.63 2.91 -0.23
C VAL A 408 -0.01 4.02 0.63
N LYS A 409 -0.87 4.91 1.12
CA LYS A 409 -0.50 6.01 2.02
C LYS A 409 -1.34 5.93 3.30
N PRO A 410 -0.74 6.20 4.47
CA PRO A 410 -1.51 6.30 5.71
C PRO A 410 -2.51 7.45 5.61
N PHE A 411 -3.59 7.35 6.38
CA PHE A 411 -4.50 8.46 6.57
C PHE A 411 -3.79 9.55 7.38
N THR A 412 -3.48 10.68 6.75
CA THR A 412 -2.89 11.85 7.40
C THR A 412 -4.02 12.81 7.76
N ALA A 413 -4.37 12.86 9.05
CA ALA A 413 -5.30 13.87 9.58
C ALA A 413 -4.60 15.17 9.98
N HIS A 414 -3.26 15.13 10.12
CA HIS A 414 -2.45 16.26 10.57
C HIS A 414 -2.11 17.20 9.42
N THR A 415 -2.51 18.46 9.54
CA THR A 415 -2.04 19.57 8.69
C THR A 415 -0.53 19.78 8.79
N ASP A 416 0.08 19.47 9.95
CA ASP A 416 1.52 19.67 10.19
C ASP A 416 2.41 18.69 9.42
N ASP A 417 1.85 17.55 9.02
CA ASP A 417 2.52 16.56 8.18
C ASP A 417 2.20 16.73 6.69
N GLU A 418 1.26 17.61 6.32
CA GLU A 418 0.99 17.95 4.92
C GLU A 418 2.10 18.86 4.40
N MET A 419 2.85 18.39 3.39
CA MET A 419 3.81 19.25 2.72
C MET A 419 3.09 20.35 1.93
N LEU A 420 3.71 21.53 1.83
CA LEU A 420 3.22 22.65 1.01
C LEU A 420 2.89 22.17 -0.42
N GLY A 421 1.59 22.09 -0.74
CA GLY A 421 1.08 21.61 -2.02
C GLY A 421 0.27 20.30 -1.96
N GLU A 422 0.28 19.59 -0.84
CA GLU A 422 -0.47 18.34 -0.62
C GLU A 422 -1.96 18.57 -0.28
N GLY A 423 -2.37 19.77 0.13
CA GLY A 423 -3.80 20.10 0.34
C GLY A 423 -4.69 19.98 -0.91
N LYS A 424 -4.12 19.64 -2.08
CA LYS A 424 -4.86 19.31 -3.31
C LYS A 424 -5.11 17.81 -3.49
N THR A 425 -4.40 16.96 -2.75
CA THR A 425 -4.53 15.50 -2.89
C THR A 425 -5.66 15.02 -2.00
N LEU A 426 -6.67 14.40 -2.61
CA LEU A 426 -7.67 13.67 -1.84
C LEU A 426 -7.00 12.50 -1.08
N PRO A 427 -7.59 12.08 0.04
CA PRO A 427 -7.24 10.83 0.69
C PRO A 427 -7.25 9.68 -0.32
N SER A 428 -6.37 8.70 -0.11
CA SER A 428 -6.39 7.48 -0.89
C SER A 428 -7.79 6.83 -0.83
N TRP A 429 -8.23 6.24 -1.94
CA TRP A 429 -9.51 5.53 -2.00
C TRP A 429 -9.62 4.41 -0.97
N LEU A 430 -8.48 3.92 -0.49
CA LEU A 430 -8.41 2.97 0.63
C LEU A 430 -9.21 3.49 1.85
N TRP A 431 -9.25 4.81 2.05
CA TRP A 431 -9.91 5.46 3.18
C TRP A 431 -11.29 6.03 2.85
N GLU A 432 -11.74 5.98 1.58
CA GLU A 432 -13.04 6.52 1.17
C GLU A 432 -14.22 5.73 1.77
N ASN A 433 -14.09 4.41 1.91
CA ASN A 433 -15.17 3.56 2.39
C ASN A 433 -15.11 3.39 3.91
N LEU A 434 -16.10 3.91 4.64
CA LEU A 434 -16.17 3.86 6.12
C LEU A 434 -16.84 2.60 6.70
N SER A 435 -17.17 1.59 5.88
CA SER A 435 -17.79 0.34 6.36
C SER A 435 -16.97 -0.38 7.43
N PHE A 436 -15.65 -0.26 7.40
CA PHE A 436 -14.78 -0.83 8.44
C PHE A 436 -14.98 -0.17 9.81
N VAL A 437 -15.39 1.11 9.84
CA VAL A 437 -15.73 1.82 11.07
C VAL A 437 -17.06 1.31 11.62
N ARG A 438 -18.03 1.01 10.74
CA ARG A 438 -19.34 0.42 11.10
C ARG A 438 -19.18 -0.89 11.86
N ASP A 439 -18.34 -1.80 11.33
CA ASP A 439 -18.11 -3.11 11.93
C ASP A 439 -17.51 -3.02 13.34
N TYR A 440 -16.72 -1.98 13.61
CA TYR A 440 -16.17 -1.72 14.93
C TYR A 440 -17.20 -1.11 15.89
N ALA A 441 -17.92 -0.06 15.45
CA ALA A 441 -18.96 0.57 16.25
C ALA A 441 -20.03 -0.44 16.70
N ARG A 442 -20.41 -1.37 15.81
CA ARG A 442 -21.39 -2.43 16.10
C ARG A 442 -20.89 -3.48 17.11
N LYS A 443 -19.57 -3.71 17.20
CA LYS A 443 -18.98 -4.67 18.13
C LYS A 443 -18.93 -4.18 19.58
N GLY A 444 -19.33 -2.93 19.86
CA GLY A 444 -19.67 -2.46 21.21
C GLY A 444 -18.56 -2.49 22.27
N LYS A 445 -17.30 -2.77 21.91
CA LYS A 445 -16.17 -2.93 22.84
C LYS A 445 -15.27 -1.69 22.94
N GLY A 446 -15.60 -0.62 22.25
CA GLY A 446 -14.75 0.56 22.10
C GLY A 446 -14.85 1.63 23.20
N SER A 447 -15.76 1.55 24.17
CA SER A 447 -15.79 2.57 25.25
C SER A 447 -14.78 2.23 26.35
N GLY A 448 -14.83 1.03 26.92
CA GLY A 448 -14.01 0.70 28.10
C GLY A 448 -12.50 0.56 27.85
N ALA A 449 -12.06 0.20 26.64
CA ALA A 449 -10.64 0.14 26.30
C ALA A 449 -10.05 1.51 25.96
N LEU A 450 -10.90 2.43 25.47
CA LEU A 450 -10.53 3.80 25.16
C LEU A 450 -10.43 4.64 26.46
N ASP A 451 -11.37 4.47 27.38
CA ASP A 451 -11.37 5.15 28.68
C ASP A 451 -10.12 4.81 29.50
N LYS A 452 -9.70 3.54 29.52
CA LYS A 452 -8.44 3.11 30.18
C LYS A 452 -7.18 3.69 29.53
N TYR A 453 -7.13 3.77 28.20
CA TYR A 453 -5.95 4.30 27.51
C TYR A 453 -5.83 5.82 27.64
N MET A 454 -6.95 6.51 27.92
CA MET A 454 -7.00 7.93 28.24
C MET A 454 -6.68 8.21 29.72
N GLU A 455 -7.05 7.32 30.65
CA GLU A 455 -6.74 7.45 32.08
C GLU A 455 -5.29 7.08 32.44
N ASP A 456 -4.66 6.14 31.72
CA ASP A 456 -3.27 5.71 31.97
C ASP A 456 -2.20 6.63 31.34
N GLY A 457 -2.61 7.76 30.75
CA GLY A 457 -1.77 8.71 30.02
C GLY A 457 -1.43 10.02 30.74
N GLU A 458 -1.72 10.15 32.04
CA GLU A 458 -1.31 11.29 32.88
C GLU A 458 0.02 11.07 33.61
#